data_AF-A0A4Q4WTC3-F1
#
_entry.id   AF-A0A4Q4WTC3-F1
#
_cell.length_a   1.000
_cell.length_b   1.000
_cell.length_c   1.000
_cell.angle_alpha   90.00
_cell.angle_beta   90.00
_cell.angle_gamma   90.00
#
_symmetry.space_group_name_H-M   'P 1'
#
loop_
_entity.id
_entity.type
_entity.pdbx_description
1 polymer ?
#
loop_
_entity_poly.entity_id
_entity_poly.type
_entity_poly.pdbx_seq_one_letter_code
_entity_poly.pdbx_strand_id
1 'polypeptide(L)'
;MHEKYGPIVYCNSTTSKPIDKQANLKHRFGVPDAIFSIPHAEHHRQRRQALAPFFSKQRLREANGRLGSLTERISQRLSTEHAGTGRVLNVGDLFLCMAIDVVTELAFSCSTNCSAAPDFKTPLLGVTANTLWASHWNAHFKFLHQWMDLIPDGIVGVLIPLYKPILELRASIGRRVSEILSGLEKSSSVLEDGGTRTAHPTMFNDILTSNLPPQELSLSA
;
A
#
# COMPACT_ATOMS: atom_id res chain seq x y z
N MET A 1 -29.30 28.96 21.48
CA MET A 1 -29.45 27.68 20.73
C MET A 1 -28.31 26.69 20.99
N HIS A 2 -27.14 27.11 21.48
CA HIS A 2 -26.01 26.21 21.82
C HIS A 2 -26.19 25.41 23.13
N GLU A 3 -26.98 25.92 24.09
CA GLU A 3 -27.21 25.26 25.39
C GLU A 3 -28.05 23.97 25.32
N LYS A 4 -28.79 23.75 24.22
CA LYS A 4 -29.76 22.66 24.10
C LYS A 4 -29.23 21.42 23.33
N TYR A 5 -28.15 21.55 22.55
CA TYR A 5 -27.76 20.53 21.57
C TYR A 5 -26.30 20.03 21.67
N GLY A 6 -25.59 20.35 22.76
CA GLY A 6 -24.20 19.90 22.97
C GLY A 6 -23.18 20.66 22.10
N PRO A 7 -21.87 20.32 22.22
CA PRO A 7 -20.82 20.96 21.43
C PRO A 7 -21.04 20.68 19.93
N ILE A 8 -20.91 21.71 19.09
CA ILE A 8 -20.97 21.57 17.63
C ILE A 8 -19.81 20.69 17.19
N VAL A 9 -20.11 19.45 16.80
CA VAL A 9 -19.16 18.55 16.15
C VAL A 9 -19.09 18.94 14.68
N TYR A 10 -17.98 19.55 14.26
CA TYR A 10 -17.70 19.73 12.84
C TYR A 10 -17.40 18.34 12.24
N CYS A 11 -18.32 17.80 11.42
CA CYS A 11 -18.16 16.47 10.83
C CYS A 11 -17.25 16.48 9.58
N ASN A 12 -16.85 17.65 9.08
CA ASN A 12 -15.99 17.78 7.91
C ASN A 12 -14.61 18.34 8.29
N SER A 13 -13.57 17.51 8.21
CA SER A 13 -12.19 17.98 8.29
C SER A 13 -11.90 18.89 7.09
N THR A 14 -11.45 20.11 7.33
CA THR A 14 -10.99 21.05 6.29
C THR A 14 -9.55 21.47 6.55
N THR A 15 -8.90 22.09 5.56
CA THR A 15 -7.54 22.66 5.76
C THR A 15 -7.51 23.71 6.87
N SER A 16 -8.59 24.46 7.06
CA SER A 16 -8.72 25.48 8.10
C SER A 16 -9.18 24.93 9.46
N LYS A 17 -9.76 23.73 9.48
CA LYS A 17 -10.22 23.04 10.69
C LYS A 17 -9.88 21.54 10.57
N PRO A 18 -8.59 21.18 10.71
CA PRO A 18 -8.17 19.80 10.65
C PRO A 18 -8.70 19.01 11.85
N ILE A 19 -9.06 17.74 11.64
CA ILE A 19 -9.52 16.83 12.71
C ILE A 19 -8.51 15.70 12.86
N ASP A 20 -7.96 15.59 14.06
CA ASP A 20 -7.10 14.48 14.43
C ASP A 20 -7.92 13.20 14.63
N LYS A 21 -7.38 12.08 14.16
CA LYS A 21 -7.95 10.75 14.45
C LYS A 21 -7.62 10.38 15.89
N GLN A 22 -8.39 9.47 16.46
CA GLN A 22 -8.07 8.92 17.78
C GLN A 22 -6.71 8.21 17.75
N ALA A 23 -5.83 8.54 18.71
CA ALA A 23 -4.45 8.04 18.74
C ALA A 23 -4.35 6.51 18.83
N ASN A 24 -5.33 5.83 19.41
CA ASN A 24 -5.39 4.36 19.47
C ASN A 24 -5.51 3.70 18.08
N LEU A 25 -6.08 4.39 17.09
CA LEU A 25 -6.25 3.86 15.73
C LEU A 25 -4.92 3.74 14.97
N LYS A 26 -3.83 4.32 15.50
CA LYS A 26 -2.47 4.22 14.93
C LYS A 26 -2.01 2.77 14.77
N HIS A 27 -2.31 1.91 15.74
CA HIS A 27 -1.75 0.56 15.81
C HIS A 27 -2.63 -0.53 15.20
N ARG A 28 -3.85 -0.18 14.75
CA ARG A 28 -4.85 -1.20 14.39
C ARG A 28 -4.46 -2.11 13.23
N PHE A 29 -3.57 -1.64 12.35
CA PHE A 29 -3.10 -2.38 11.17
C PHE A 29 -1.64 -2.85 11.27
N GLY A 30 -0.97 -2.63 12.40
CA GLY A 30 0.45 -3.01 12.56
C GLY A 30 1.45 -2.20 11.77
N VAL A 31 0.99 -1.11 11.16
CA VAL A 31 1.82 -0.18 10.42
C VAL A 31 1.64 1.21 11.02
N PRO A 32 2.16 1.44 12.25
CA PRO A 32 1.96 2.69 13.00
C PRO A 32 2.38 3.94 12.22
N ASP A 33 3.39 3.80 11.37
CA ASP A 33 3.95 4.91 10.60
C ASP A 33 3.46 4.95 9.14
N ALA A 34 2.49 4.12 8.76
CA ALA A 34 1.84 4.28 7.47
C ALA A 34 0.97 5.55 7.45
N ILE A 35 0.88 6.20 6.29
CA ILE A 35 0.15 7.47 6.13
C ILE A 35 -1.27 7.40 6.70
N PHE A 36 -2.00 6.32 6.40
CA PHE A 36 -3.38 6.16 6.85
C PHE A 36 -3.51 5.94 8.38
N SER A 37 -2.45 5.48 9.04
CA SER A 37 -2.36 5.27 10.50
C SER A 37 -2.03 6.53 11.28
N ILE A 38 -1.55 7.59 10.64
CA ILE A 38 -1.17 8.84 11.31
C ILE A 38 -2.39 9.49 11.96
N PRO A 39 -2.37 9.75 13.29
CA PRO A 39 -3.46 10.41 14.00
C PRO A 39 -3.54 11.91 13.69
N HIS A 40 -2.41 12.59 13.69
CA HIS A 40 -2.34 14.04 13.54
C HIS A 40 -2.58 14.46 12.09
N ALA A 41 -3.58 15.32 11.88
CA ALA A 41 -4.01 15.74 10.56
C ALA A 41 -2.94 16.51 9.78
N GLU A 42 -2.14 17.33 10.47
CA GLU A 42 -1.05 18.08 9.84
C GLU A 42 0.06 17.14 9.30
N HIS A 43 0.45 16.16 10.11
CA HIS A 43 1.46 15.17 9.71
C HIS A 43 0.95 14.27 8.58
N HIS A 44 -0.32 13.86 8.65
CA HIS A 44 -0.98 13.17 7.55
C HIS A 44 -0.97 14.00 6.26
N ARG A 45 -1.28 15.30 6.35
CA ARG A 45 -1.28 16.23 5.21
C ARG A 45 0.10 16.30 4.55
N GLN A 46 1.16 16.46 5.35
CA GLN A 46 2.54 16.51 4.85
C GLN A 46 2.91 15.24 4.08
N ARG A 47 2.74 14.05 4.67
CA ARG A 47 3.05 12.79 3.97
C ARG A 47 2.16 12.55 2.75
N ARG A 48 0.88 12.92 2.83
CA ARG A 48 -0.05 12.77 1.69
C ARG A 48 0.32 13.69 0.52
N GLN A 49 0.82 14.88 0.81
CA GLN A 49 1.25 15.86 -0.21
C GLN A 49 2.46 15.36 -0.99
N ALA A 50 3.41 14.69 -0.32
CA ALA A 50 4.55 14.05 -1.00
C ALA A 50 4.12 13.00 -2.04
N LEU A 51 2.98 12.32 -1.82
CA LEU A 51 2.40 11.38 -2.77
C LEU A 51 1.58 12.01 -3.91
N ALA A 52 1.23 13.30 -3.82
CA ALA A 52 0.33 13.92 -4.80
C ALA A 52 0.85 13.91 -6.25
N PRO A 53 2.15 14.15 -6.54
CA PRO A 53 2.68 14.14 -7.90
C PRO A 53 2.54 12.78 -8.60
N PHE A 54 2.69 11.70 -7.84
CA PHE A 54 2.55 10.33 -8.34
C PHE A 54 1.14 10.07 -8.91
N PHE A 55 0.10 10.66 -8.30
CA PHE A 55 -1.29 10.54 -8.76
C PHE A 55 -1.70 11.62 -9.76
N SER A 56 -0.74 12.29 -10.41
CA SER A 56 -1.05 13.24 -11.49
C SER A 56 -1.65 12.54 -12.72
N LYS A 57 -2.47 13.27 -13.47
CA LYS A 57 -3.08 12.76 -14.72
C LYS A 57 -2.05 12.26 -15.73
N GLN A 58 -0.85 12.82 -15.72
CA GLN A 58 0.22 12.38 -16.63
C GLN A 58 0.75 11.01 -16.21
N ARG A 59 1.17 10.84 -14.95
CA ARG A 59 1.68 9.56 -14.44
C ARG A 59 0.66 8.43 -14.55
N LEU A 60 -0.62 8.72 -14.30
CA LEU A 60 -1.70 7.75 -14.48
C LEU A 60 -1.88 7.34 -15.95
N ARG A 61 -1.73 8.27 -16.91
CA ARG A 61 -1.78 7.94 -18.34
C ARG A 61 -0.60 7.07 -18.76
N GLU A 62 0.59 7.29 -18.22
CA GLU A 62 1.77 6.45 -18.46
C GLU A 62 1.59 5.02 -17.92
N ALA A 63 0.83 4.85 -16.84
CA ALA A 63 0.50 3.52 -16.29
C ALA A 63 -0.64 2.81 -17.05
N ASN A 64 -1.43 3.54 -17.85
CA ASN A 64 -2.66 3.01 -18.46
C ASN A 64 -2.42 1.77 -19.33
N GLY A 65 -1.32 1.71 -20.07
CA GLY A 65 -0.99 0.53 -20.87
C GLY A 65 -0.80 -0.74 -20.02
N ARG A 66 -0.12 -0.61 -18.88
CA ARG A 66 0.12 -1.74 -17.96
C ARG A 66 -1.18 -2.15 -17.25
N LEU A 67 -1.98 -1.18 -16.81
CA LEU A 67 -3.30 -1.46 -16.22
C LEU A 67 -4.27 -2.08 -17.24
N GLY A 68 -4.17 -1.70 -18.51
CA GLY A 68 -4.90 -2.30 -19.61
C GLY A 68 -4.62 -3.80 -19.74
N SER A 69 -3.34 -4.20 -19.65
CA SER A 69 -2.97 -5.63 -19.71
C SER A 69 -3.57 -6.46 -18.56
N LEU A 70 -3.67 -5.89 -17.35
CA LEU A 70 -4.32 -6.56 -16.21
C LEU A 70 -5.82 -6.77 -16.45
N THR A 71 -6.48 -5.76 -17.02
CA THR A 71 -7.92 -5.79 -17.32
C THR A 71 -8.20 -6.77 -18.46
N GLU A 72 -7.38 -6.75 -19.51
CA GLU A 72 -7.48 -7.68 -20.63
C GLU A 72 -7.31 -9.13 -20.19
N ARG A 73 -6.32 -9.40 -19.32
CA ARG A 73 -6.13 -10.72 -18.71
C ARG A 73 -7.38 -11.20 -17.99
N ILE A 74 -8.00 -10.35 -17.15
CA ILE A 74 -9.22 -10.71 -16.43
C ILE A 74 -10.36 -10.99 -17.42
N SER A 75 -10.53 -10.13 -18.43
CA SER A 75 -11.53 -10.31 -19.49
C SER A 75 -11.37 -11.66 -20.22
N GLN A 76 -10.14 -11.98 -20.62
CA GLN A 76 -9.80 -13.24 -21.27
C GLN A 76 -10.09 -14.45 -20.37
N ARG A 77 -9.77 -14.38 -19.08
CA ARG A 77 -10.08 -15.46 -18.13
C ARG A 77 -11.59 -15.65 -17.94
N LEU A 78 -12.35 -14.56 -17.84
CA LEU A 78 -13.80 -14.63 -17.74
C LEU A 78 -14.43 -15.29 -18.97
N SER A 79 -13.97 -14.95 -20.18
CA SER A 79 -14.50 -15.53 -21.41
C SER A 79 -14.09 -16.99 -21.63
N THR A 80 -12.88 -17.38 -21.23
CA THR A 80 -12.35 -18.73 -21.49
C THR A 80 -12.64 -19.73 -20.37
N GLU A 81 -12.63 -19.30 -19.10
CA GLU A 81 -12.75 -20.20 -17.94
C GLU A 81 -14.15 -20.22 -17.32
N HIS A 82 -14.95 -19.16 -17.50
CA HIS A 82 -16.25 -19.01 -16.82
C HIS A 82 -17.44 -18.95 -17.76
N ALA A 83 -17.36 -18.20 -18.87
CA ALA A 83 -18.49 -18.02 -19.78
C ALA A 83 -18.99 -19.36 -20.36
N GLY A 84 -20.29 -19.63 -20.22
CA GLY A 84 -20.92 -20.86 -20.72
C GLY A 84 -20.58 -22.14 -19.96
N THR A 85 -19.74 -22.08 -18.92
CA THR A 85 -19.28 -23.28 -18.17
C THR A 85 -20.16 -23.65 -16.97
N GLY A 86 -21.04 -22.75 -16.54
CA GLY A 86 -21.82 -22.89 -15.31
C GLY A 86 -21.00 -22.76 -14.01
N ARG A 87 -19.70 -22.46 -14.09
CA ARG A 87 -18.85 -22.24 -12.91
C ARG A 87 -19.26 -20.98 -12.15
N VAL A 88 -19.31 -21.08 -10.83
CA VAL A 88 -19.57 -19.94 -9.95
C VAL A 88 -18.33 -19.06 -9.86
N LEU A 89 -18.51 -17.77 -10.13
CA LEU A 89 -17.46 -16.76 -9.99
C LEU A 89 -17.68 -15.98 -8.68
N ASN A 90 -16.68 -15.97 -7.81
CA ASN A 90 -16.66 -15.02 -6.69
C ASN A 90 -16.15 -13.66 -7.18
N VAL A 91 -17.08 -12.73 -7.40
CA VAL A 91 -16.79 -11.38 -7.88
C VAL A 91 -15.96 -10.58 -6.87
N GLY A 92 -16.12 -10.84 -5.56
CA GLY A 92 -15.34 -10.20 -4.51
C GLY A 92 -13.85 -10.57 -4.59
N ASP A 93 -13.57 -11.87 -4.74
CA ASP A 93 -12.20 -12.38 -4.87
C ASP A 93 -11.53 -11.86 -6.16
N LEU A 94 -12.28 -11.83 -7.26
CA LEU A 94 -11.84 -11.27 -8.54
C LEU A 94 -11.42 -9.80 -8.42
N PHE A 95 -12.30 -8.94 -7.88
CA PHE A 95 -11.98 -7.52 -7.74
C PHE A 95 -10.87 -7.26 -6.73
N LEU A 96 -10.77 -8.07 -5.67
CA LEU A 96 -9.68 -7.92 -4.70
C LEU A 96 -8.33 -8.32 -5.31
N CYS A 97 -8.26 -9.42 -6.09
CA CYS A 97 -7.08 -9.77 -6.87
C CYS A 97 -6.69 -8.66 -7.86
N MET A 98 -7.67 -8.09 -8.56
CA MET A 98 -7.45 -6.96 -9.46
C MET A 98 -6.89 -5.74 -8.72
N ALA A 99 -7.48 -5.38 -7.58
CA ALA A 99 -7.07 -4.23 -6.78
C ALA A 99 -5.63 -4.38 -6.28
N ILE A 100 -5.25 -5.57 -5.81
CA ILE A 100 -3.88 -5.87 -5.39
C ILE A 100 -2.92 -5.66 -6.56
N ASP A 101 -3.16 -6.30 -7.71
CA ASP A 101 -2.26 -6.20 -8.86
C ASP A 101 -2.14 -4.76 -9.38
N VAL A 102 -3.25 -4.01 -9.41
CA VAL A 102 -3.25 -2.59 -9.80
C VAL A 102 -2.41 -1.76 -8.83
N VAL A 103 -2.61 -1.93 -7.53
CA VAL A 103 -1.87 -1.17 -6.51
C VAL A 103 -0.38 -1.52 -6.55
N THR A 104 -0.03 -2.80 -6.69
CA THR A 104 1.38 -3.21 -6.69
C THR A 104 2.09 -2.80 -7.98
N GLU A 105 1.38 -2.83 -9.12
CA GLU A 105 1.87 -2.33 -10.39
C GLU A 105 2.08 -0.81 -10.36
N LEU A 106 1.14 -0.06 -9.79
CA LEU A 106 1.28 1.40 -9.65
C LEU A 106 2.41 1.75 -8.68
N ALA A 107 2.37 1.24 -7.45
CA ALA A 107 3.28 1.66 -6.39
C ALA A 107 4.71 1.14 -6.59
N PHE A 108 4.87 -0.11 -7.06
CA PHE A 108 6.16 -0.80 -7.11
C PHE A 108 6.60 -1.20 -8.52
N SER A 109 5.79 -0.98 -9.55
CA SER A 109 6.01 -1.53 -10.91
C SER A 109 6.32 -3.03 -10.83
N CYS A 110 5.53 -3.72 -10.00
CA CYS A 110 5.64 -5.13 -9.71
C CYS A 110 4.24 -5.71 -9.56
N SER A 111 3.69 -6.31 -10.61
CA SER A 111 2.46 -7.09 -10.48
C SER A 111 2.71 -8.34 -9.64
N THR A 112 1.88 -8.57 -8.63
CA THR A 112 1.87 -9.82 -7.86
C THR A 112 1.22 -10.99 -8.59
N ASN A 113 0.64 -10.73 -9.77
CA ASN A 113 -0.13 -11.67 -10.57
C ASN A 113 -1.26 -12.38 -9.79
N CYS A 114 -1.85 -11.70 -8.81
CA CYS A 114 -3.00 -12.22 -8.06
C CYS A 114 -4.17 -12.52 -9.00
N SER A 115 -4.40 -11.69 -10.03
CA SER A 115 -5.49 -11.93 -10.99
C SER A 115 -5.22 -13.07 -11.98
N ALA A 116 -4.03 -13.67 -11.96
CA ALA A 116 -3.73 -14.91 -12.67
C ALA A 116 -3.91 -16.17 -11.79
N ALA A 117 -4.18 -16.01 -10.50
CA ALA A 117 -4.34 -17.15 -9.61
C ALA A 117 -5.60 -17.97 -9.92
N PRO A 118 -5.56 -19.31 -9.74
CA PRO A 118 -6.73 -20.16 -9.86
C PRO A 118 -7.89 -19.64 -9.00
N ASP A 119 -9.09 -19.60 -9.57
CA ASP A 119 -10.31 -19.10 -8.92
C ASP A 119 -10.21 -17.70 -8.30
N PHE A 120 -9.22 -16.89 -8.70
CA PHE A 120 -8.90 -15.59 -8.09
C PHE A 120 -8.63 -15.69 -6.58
N LYS A 121 -8.09 -16.82 -6.12
CA LYS A 121 -7.73 -17.03 -4.72
C LYS A 121 -6.24 -16.98 -4.53
N THR A 122 -5.80 -16.06 -3.67
CA THR A 122 -4.41 -15.99 -3.23
C THR A 122 -4.31 -15.94 -1.71
N PRO A 123 -3.19 -16.39 -1.13
CA PRO A 123 -2.93 -16.19 0.30
C PRO A 123 -3.02 -14.72 0.72
N LEU A 124 -2.63 -13.80 -0.17
CA LEU A 124 -2.64 -12.36 0.09
C LEU A 124 -4.05 -11.80 0.32
N LEU A 125 -5.07 -12.36 -0.37
CA LEU A 125 -6.48 -12.06 -0.07
C LEU A 125 -6.84 -12.45 1.36
N GLY A 126 -6.53 -13.69 1.73
CA GLY A 126 -6.83 -14.24 3.05
C GLY A 126 -6.21 -13.41 4.17
N VAL A 127 -4.94 -12.99 4.00
CA VAL A 127 -4.30 -12.14 5.01
C VAL A 127 -4.84 -10.72 5.01
N THR A 128 -5.18 -10.14 3.86
CA THR A 128 -5.81 -8.81 3.81
C THR A 128 -7.13 -8.81 4.58
N ALA A 129 -7.97 -9.82 4.33
CA ALA A 129 -9.24 -10.00 5.04
C ALA A 129 -9.03 -10.25 6.55
N ASN A 130 -8.09 -11.12 6.92
CA ASN A 130 -7.77 -11.40 8.32
C ASN A 130 -7.21 -10.17 9.04
N THR A 131 -6.36 -9.39 8.38
CA THR A 131 -5.81 -8.13 8.93
C THR A 131 -6.92 -7.10 9.16
N LEU A 132 -7.85 -6.96 8.21
CA LEU A 132 -9.02 -6.09 8.36
C LEU A 132 -9.89 -6.53 9.55
N TRP A 133 -10.18 -7.82 9.66
CA TRP A 133 -10.94 -8.37 10.78
C TRP A 133 -10.23 -8.13 12.11
N ALA A 134 -8.94 -8.48 12.20
CA ALA A 134 -8.10 -8.29 13.37
C ALA A 134 -7.92 -6.82 13.76
N SER A 135 -8.04 -5.88 12.81
CA SER A 135 -7.89 -4.46 13.08
C SER A 135 -8.88 -3.92 14.11
N HIS A 136 -10.08 -4.49 14.19
CA HIS A 136 -11.07 -4.15 15.21
C HIS A 136 -10.53 -4.46 16.61
N TRP A 137 -9.95 -5.65 16.78
CA TRP A 137 -9.33 -6.07 18.04
C TRP A 137 -8.07 -5.26 18.35
N ASN A 138 -7.19 -5.05 17.36
CA ASN A 138 -5.94 -4.32 17.52
C ASN A 138 -6.14 -2.85 17.92
N ALA A 139 -7.25 -2.23 17.53
CA ALA A 139 -7.60 -0.87 17.96
C ALA A 139 -7.87 -0.75 19.46
N HIS A 140 -8.31 -1.84 20.10
CA HIS A 140 -8.60 -1.92 21.53
C HIS A 140 -7.45 -2.53 22.34
N PHE A 141 -6.80 -3.57 21.80
CA PHE A 141 -5.76 -4.34 22.48
C PHE A 141 -4.37 -4.01 21.94
N LYS A 142 -3.87 -2.82 22.29
CA LYS A 142 -2.58 -2.29 21.79
C LYS A 142 -1.38 -3.21 22.05
N PHE A 143 -1.40 -3.94 23.17
CA PHE A 143 -0.32 -4.85 23.52
C PHE A 143 -0.14 -5.94 22.48
N LEU A 144 -1.21 -6.40 21.81
CA LEU A 144 -1.14 -7.52 20.87
C LEU A 144 -0.13 -7.27 19.74
N HIS A 145 -0.07 -6.03 19.24
CA HIS A 145 0.95 -5.63 18.27
C HIS A 145 2.36 -5.62 18.85
N GLN A 146 2.53 -5.08 20.07
CA GLN A 146 3.83 -5.08 20.75
C GLN A 146 4.36 -6.51 20.96
N TRP A 147 3.48 -7.48 21.24
CA TRP A 147 3.86 -8.89 21.31
C TRP A 147 4.20 -9.48 19.96
N MET A 148 3.46 -9.12 18.91
CA MET A 148 3.76 -9.59 17.55
C MET A 148 5.10 -9.07 17.04
N ASP A 149 5.45 -7.81 17.32
CA ASP A 149 6.73 -7.20 16.91
C ASP A 149 7.94 -7.84 17.61
N LEU A 150 7.73 -8.53 18.73
CA LEU A 150 8.79 -9.29 19.42
C LEU A 150 9.07 -10.65 18.77
N ILE A 151 8.22 -11.13 17.86
CA ILE A 151 8.37 -12.44 17.22
C ILE A 151 9.14 -12.25 15.91
N PRO A 152 10.34 -12.86 15.76
CA PRO A 152 11.08 -12.84 14.50
C PRO A 152 10.26 -13.40 13.33
N ASP A 153 10.38 -12.78 12.15
CA ASP A 153 9.69 -13.17 10.91
C ASP A 153 9.86 -14.67 10.57
N GLY A 154 11.02 -15.25 10.86
CA GLY A 154 11.28 -16.68 10.65
C GLY A 154 10.39 -17.59 11.50
N ILE A 155 10.08 -17.19 12.73
CA ILE A 155 9.18 -17.92 13.63
C ILE A 155 7.73 -17.71 13.18
N VAL A 156 7.35 -16.49 12.80
CA VAL A 156 6.02 -16.20 12.26
C VAL A 156 5.73 -17.04 11.00
N GLY A 157 6.71 -17.14 10.09
CA GLY A 157 6.57 -17.95 8.89
C GLY A 157 6.39 -19.45 9.15
N VAL A 158 6.93 -19.98 10.26
CA VAL A 158 6.75 -21.38 10.67
C VAL A 158 5.40 -21.58 11.35
N LEU A 159 5.02 -20.69 12.27
CA LEU A 159 3.77 -20.79 13.05
C LEU A 159 2.52 -20.47 12.22
N ILE A 160 2.62 -19.52 11.29
CA ILE A 160 1.51 -19.05 10.47
C ILE A 160 1.93 -19.16 8.99
N PRO A 161 1.83 -20.35 8.38
CA PRO A 161 2.21 -20.56 6.99
C PRO A 161 1.53 -19.61 5.99
N LEU A 162 0.32 -19.14 6.33
CA LEU A 162 -0.44 -18.17 5.54
C LEU A 162 0.27 -16.80 5.41
N TYR A 163 1.17 -16.46 6.33
CA TYR A 163 1.90 -15.20 6.34
C TYR A 163 3.16 -15.21 5.46
N LYS A 164 3.67 -16.39 5.06
CA LYS A 164 4.90 -16.50 4.25
C LYS A 164 4.88 -15.63 2.98
N PRO A 165 3.80 -15.60 2.18
CA PRO A 165 3.77 -14.78 0.96
C PRO A 165 3.87 -13.28 1.24
N ILE A 166 3.49 -12.83 2.44
CA ILE A 166 3.64 -11.43 2.85
C ILE A 166 5.07 -11.13 3.23
N LEU A 167 5.73 -12.04 3.95
CA LEU A 167 7.14 -11.90 4.26
C LEU A 167 7.97 -11.81 2.98
N GLU A 168 7.63 -12.63 1.98
CA GLU A 168 8.24 -12.57 0.64
C GLU A 168 7.94 -11.25 -0.07
N LEU A 169 6.70 -10.77 -0.04
CA LEU A 169 6.32 -9.48 -0.60
C LEU A 169 7.07 -8.32 0.08
N ARG A 170 7.16 -8.33 1.42
CA ARG A 170 7.89 -7.34 2.22
C ARG A 170 9.37 -7.35 1.87
N ALA A 171 9.99 -8.52 1.77
CA ALA A 171 11.38 -8.67 1.37
C ALA A 171 11.63 -8.21 -0.08
N SER A 172 10.69 -8.47 -1.00
CA SER A 172 10.74 -7.99 -2.39
C SER A 172 10.67 -6.46 -2.46
N ILE A 173 9.73 -5.86 -1.73
CA ILE A 173 9.60 -4.40 -1.63
C ILE A 173 10.87 -3.79 -1.02
N GLY A 174 11.37 -4.35 0.08
CA GLY A 174 12.58 -3.86 0.74
C GLY A 174 13.81 -3.88 -0.16
N ARG A 175 14.01 -4.96 -0.92
CA ARG A 175 15.09 -5.04 -1.93
C ARG A 175 14.96 -3.96 -2.99
N ARG A 176 13.77 -3.76 -3.56
CA ARG A 176 13.53 -2.72 -4.57
C ARG A 176 13.79 -1.30 -4.05
N VAL A 177 13.34 -1.01 -2.82
CA VAL A 177 13.59 0.30 -2.20
C VAL A 177 15.09 0.51 -1.99
N SER A 178 15.81 -0.52 -1.51
CA SER A 178 17.27 -0.46 -1.35
C SER A 178 17.99 -0.26 -2.70
N GLU A 179 17.55 -0.94 -3.76
CA GLU A 179 18.08 -0.75 -5.11
C GLU A 179 17.87 0.69 -5.60
N ILE A 180 16.67 1.26 -5.43
CA ILE A 180 16.36 2.65 -5.79
C ILE A 180 17.23 3.63 -5.02
N LEU A 181 17.38 3.45 -3.70
CA LEU A 181 18.22 4.29 -2.85
C LEU A 181 19.69 4.24 -3.30
N SER A 182 20.24 3.04 -3.52
CA SER A 182 21.62 2.87 -3.98
C SER A 182 21.86 3.43 -5.40
N GLY A 183 20.83 3.38 -6.26
CA GLY A 183 20.87 3.96 -7.60
C GLY A 183 20.89 5.49 -7.57
N LEU A 184 20.14 6.10 -6.65
CA LEU A 184 20.13 7.55 -6.44
C LEU A 184 21.47 8.06 -5.88
N GLU A 185 22.09 7.33 -4.95
CA GLU A 185 23.44 7.65 -4.45
C GLU A 185 24.47 7.63 -5.61
N LYS A 186 24.43 6.60 -6.46
CA LYS A 186 25.31 6.50 -7.63
C LYS A 186 25.05 7.60 -8.65
N SER A 187 23.79 7.93 -8.97
CA SER A 187 23.47 9.04 -9.88
C SER A 187 23.80 10.41 -9.31
N SER A 188 23.77 10.61 -7.99
CA SER A 188 24.23 11.86 -7.37
C SER A 188 25.75 12.06 -7.48
N SER A 189 26.51 10.98 -7.68
CA SER A 189 27.96 11.02 -7.97
C SER A 189 28.30 11.08 -9.48
N VAL A 190 27.31 10.92 -10.37
CA VAL A 190 27.48 10.91 -11.83
C VAL A 190 26.53 11.93 -12.45
N LEU A 191 26.86 13.22 -12.30
CA LEU A 191 26.17 14.34 -12.96
C LEU A 191 26.95 14.88 -14.17
N GLU A 192 27.65 14.04 -14.93
CA GLU A 192 28.39 14.51 -16.12
C GLU A 192 28.16 13.77 -17.45
N ASP A 193 27.41 12.67 -17.55
CA ASP A 193 27.21 12.08 -18.89
C ASP A 193 25.82 11.53 -19.16
N GLY A 194 25.35 11.81 -20.38
CA GLY A 194 23.97 11.71 -20.88
C GLY A 194 23.48 10.28 -21.09
N GLY A 195 23.43 9.49 -20.01
CA GLY A 195 22.94 8.12 -20.02
C GLY A 195 21.41 8.00 -20.00
N THR A 196 20.88 7.22 -20.94
CA THR A 196 19.47 6.91 -21.17
C THR A 196 18.74 6.43 -19.90
N ARG A 197 17.71 7.19 -19.45
CA ARG A 197 16.83 6.82 -18.32
C ARG A 197 15.95 5.62 -18.70
N THR A 198 16.36 4.41 -18.37
CA THR A 198 15.60 3.18 -18.66
C THR A 198 14.78 2.64 -17.47
N ALA A 199 14.78 3.30 -16.31
CA ALA A 199 13.92 2.93 -15.19
C ALA A 199 12.76 3.93 -15.04
N HIS A 200 11.53 3.47 -15.19
CA HIS A 200 10.35 4.31 -14.92
C HIS A 200 10.39 4.81 -13.46
N PRO A 201 10.23 6.12 -13.22
CA PRO A 201 10.28 6.65 -11.87
C PRO A 201 9.12 6.10 -11.04
N THR A 202 9.43 5.29 -10.03
CA THR A 202 8.46 4.71 -9.09
C THR A 202 7.97 5.77 -8.11
N MET A 203 6.89 5.47 -7.37
CA MET A 203 6.38 6.33 -6.29
C MET A 203 7.47 6.71 -5.28
N PHE A 204 8.44 5.82 -5.04
CA PHE A 204 9.56 6.07 -4.12
C PHE A 204 10.49 7.18 -4.62
N ASN A 205 10.73 7.28 -5.93
CA ASN A 205 11.54 8.35 -6.49
C ASN A 205 10.90 9.72 -6.23
N ASP A 206 9.58 9.82 -6.37
CA ASP A 206 8.84 11.06 -6.10
C ASP A 206 8.83 11.40 -4.59
N ILE A 207 8.78 10.41 -3.70
CA ILE A 207 8.89 10.62 -2.25
C ILE A 207 10.30 11.09 -1.88
N LEU A 208 11.34 10.43 -2.40
CA LEU A 208 12.74 10.74 -2.07
C LEU A 208 13.18 12.11 -2.59
N THR A 209 12.53 12.63 -3.63
CA THR A 209 12.77 13.97 -4.17
C THR A 209 11.83 15.04 -3.62
N SER A 210 10.94 14.67 -2.68
CA SER A 210 9.97 15.59 -2.09
C SER A 210 10.57 16.47 -0.99
N ASN A 211 9.88 17.55 -0.65
CA ASN A 211 10.28 18.49 0.41
C ASN A 211 9.99 17.97 1.83
N LEU A 212 10.06 16.65 2.05
CA LEU A 212 9.87 16.06 3.37
C LEU A 212 11.12 16.29 4.25
N PRO A 213 10.96 16.39 5.58
CA PRO A 213 12.10 16.44 6.49
C PRO A 213 13.01 15.20 6.33
N PRO A 214 14.33 15.31 6.53
CA PRO A 214 15.26 14.18 6.38
C PRO A 214 14.89 12.93 7.19
N GLN A 215 14.25 13.10 8.35
CA GLN A 215 13.78 12.00 9.19
C GLN A 215 12.73 11.12 8.49
N GLU A 216 11.94 11.70 7.57
CA GLU A 216 10.89 11.01 6.80
C GLU A 216 11.45 10.30 5.55
N LEU A 217 12.71 10.53 5.20
CA LEU A 217 13.36 9.98 4.00
C LEU A 217 14.32 8.82 4.32
N SER A 218 14.48 8.47 5.60
CA SER A 218 15.35 7.38 6.05
C SER A 218 14.56 6.09 6.29
N LEU A 219 15.15 4.94 5.94
CA LEU A 219 14.66 3.65 6.38
C LEU A 219 15.15 3.44 7.83
N SER A 220 14.22 3.39 8.77
CA SER A 220 14.54 2.87 10.11
C SER A 220 14.68 1.35 9.99
N ALA A 221 15.86 0.83 10.35
CA ALA A 221 16.18 -0.59 10.35
C ALA A 221 15.32 -1.36 11.37
#